data_AF-A0A429UAQ3-F1
#
_entry.id   AF-A0A429UAQ3-F1
#
_cell.length_a   1.000
_cell.length_b   1.000
_cell.length_c   1.000
_cell.angle_alpha   90.00
_cell.angle_beta   90.00
_cell.angle_gamma   90.00
#
_symmetry.space_group_name_H-M   'P 1'
#
loop_
_entity.id
_entity.type
_entity.pdbx_description
1 polymer ?
#
loop_
_entity_poly.entity_id
_entity_poly.type
_entity_poly.pdbx_seq_one_letter_code
_entity_poly.pdbx_strand_id
1 'polypeptide(L)'
;MWRVPTPTGSTWERHAWRYAGTAGADFAVTDHDLYGLKVQKTGVLEWDSAKDMWVDVGGPALELYAGPQGLYATNVQDATLWHYSGTPGQWTQVSDVGADFATRGTALLRLARDRSAIWMRDSPTAPWRRISGPAQTLATIG
;
A
#
# COMPACT_ATOMS: atom_id res chain seq x y z
N MET A 1 -15.36 -22.46 -7.83
CA MET A 1 -14.92 -23.35 -6.73
C MET A 1 -13.56 -23.90 -7.12
N TRP A 2 -12.48 -23.38 -6.55
CA TRP A 2 -11.13 -23.87 -6.86
C TRP A 2 -10.80 -25.02 -5.90
N ARG A 3 -10.23 -26.12 -6.43
CA ARG A 3 -9.77 -27.25 -5.63
C ARG A 3 -8.26 -27.15 -5.45
N VAL A 4 -7.78 -27.33 -4.22
CA VAL A 4 -6.36 -27.52 -3.91
C VAL A 4 -5.97 -28.93 -4.38
N PRO A 5 -4.98 -29.11 -5.28
CA PRO A 5 -4.50 -30.44 -5.66
C PRO A 5 -3.63 -31.04 -4.54
N THR A 6 -3.81 -32.32 -4.25
CA THR A 6 -2.94 -33.09 -3.35
C THR A 6 -1.62 -33.43 -4.06
N PRO A 7 -0.43 -33.11 -3.50
CA PRO A 7 0.83 -33.40 -4.17
C PRO A 7 1.18 -34.89 -4.07
N THR A 8 1.54 -35.51 -5.19
CA THR A 8 2.19 -36.83 -5.23
C THR A 8 3.50 -36.70 -6.00
N GLY A 9 4.63 -36.95 -5.32
CA GLY A 9 5.91 -37.39 -5.91
C GLY A 9 6.72 -36.39 -6.75
N SER A 10 7.72 -35.79 -6.10
CA SER A 10 9.07 -35.39 -6.58
C SER A 10 9.25 -34.67 -7.93
N THR A 11 9.73 -33.42 -7.82
CA THR A 11 10.45 -32.55 -8.80
C THR A 11 9.76 -31.29 -9.37
N TRP A 12 8.59 -30.87 -8.86
CA TRP A 12 7.98 -29.56 -9.21
C TRP A 12 7.76 -28.59 -8.02
N GLU A 13 8.39 -28.82 -6.87
CA GLU A 13 8.08 -28.09 -5.62
C GLU A 13 8.83 -26.77 -5.42
N ARG A 14 8.78 -25.84 -6.39
CA ARG A 14 9.16 -24.43 -6.14
C ARG A 14 8.21 -23.36 -6.70
N HIS A 15 7.01 -23.75 -7.14
CA HIS A 15 6.00 -22.81 -7.64
C HIS A 15 4.61 -23.06 -7.05
N ALA A 16 4.55 -23.42 -5.78
CA ALA A 16 3.28 -23.48 -5.07
C ALA A 16 2.94 -22.10 -4.53
N TRP A 17 1.82 -21.53 -4.98
CA TRP A 17 1.19 -20.41 -4.28
C TRP A 17 0.86 -20.87 -2.86
N ARG A 18 1.36 -20.14 -1.86
CA ARG A 18 0.99 -20.37 -0.47
C ARG A 18 -0.17 -19.44 -0.12
N TYR A 19 -1.23 -20.01 0.45
CA TYR A 19 -2.36 -19.23 0.93
C TYR A 19 -1.88 -18.34 2.07
N ALA A 20 -1.96 -17.03 1.88
CA ALA A 20 -1.56 -16.04 2.87
C ALA A 20 -2.77 -15.36 3.55
N GLY A 21 -4.01 -15.81 3.32
CA GLY A 21 -5.18 -15.27 4.01
C GLY A 21 -6.41 -15.01 3.13
N THR A 22 -7.39 -14.31 3.71
CA THR A 22 -8.72 -14.11 3.13
C THR A 22 -8.77 -12.88 2.21
N ALA A 23 -9.95 -12.59 1.64
CA ALA A 23 -10.15 -11.42 0.81
C ALA A 23 -9.81 -10.10 1.55
N GLY A 24 -9.20 -9.17 0.84
CA GLY A 24 -8.96 -7.79 1.26
C GLY A 24 -9.61 -6.81 0.27
N ALA A 25 -9.89 -5.59 0.72
CA ALA A 25 -10.30 -4.50 -0.17
C ALA A 25 -9.14 -4.01 -1.04
N ASP A 26 -7.91 -4.16 -0.56
CA ASP A 26 -6.68 -3.78 -1.22
C ASP A 26 -5.48 -4.53 -0.61
N PHE A 27 -4.39 -4.63 -1.36
CA PHE A 27 -3.13 -5.24 -0.91
C PHE A 27 -1.94 -4.44 -1.42
N ALA A 28 -0.94 -4.25 -0.56
CA ALA A 28 0.29 -3.55 -0.91
C ALA A 28 1.51 -4.37 -0.46
N VAL A 29 2.54 -4.40 -1.30
CA VAL A 29 3.75 -5.21 -1.08
C VAL A 29 4.96 -4.29 -1.11
N THR A 30 5.78 -4.34 -0.07
CA THR A 30 7.12 -3.75 -0.05
C THR A 30 8.15 -4.84 -0.36
N ASP A 31 9.43 -4.49 -0.36
CA ASP A 31 10.50 -5.49 -0.52
C ASP A 31 10.55 -6.53 0.62
N HIS A 32 9.94 -6.21 1.77
CA HIS A 32 10.04 -7.01 2.99
C HIS A 32 8.69 -7.55 3.47
N ASP A 33 7.63 -6.78 3.27
CA ASP A 33 6.37 -6.96 3.98
C ASP A 33 5.17 -6.95 3.03
N LEU A 34 4.15 -7.71 3.43
CA LEU A 34 2.86 -7.76 2.76
C LEU A 34 1.81 -7.13 3.67
N TYR A 35 1.05 -6.19 3.12
CA TYR A 35 -0.01 -5.48 3.80
C TYR A 35 -1.36 -5.70 3.12
N GLY A 36 -2.42 -5.66 3.93
CA GLY A 36 -3.78 -5.84 3.47
C GLY A 36 -4.74 -4.85 4.11
N LEU A 37 -5.72 -4.40 3.35
CA LEU A 37 -6.85 -3.61 3.84
C LEU A 37 -8.05 -4.54 4.03
N LYS A 38 -8.67 -4.53 5.22
CA LYS A 38 -9.89 -5.31 5.47
C LYS A 38 -10.97 -4.98 4.41
N VAL A 39 -11.79 -5.96 4.02
CA VAL A 39 -12.86 -5.78 3.01
C VAL A 39 -13.77 -4.59 3.31
N GLN A 40 -14.12 -4.40 4.59
CA GLN A 40 -14.95 -3.29 5.05
C GLN A 40 -14.16 -1.98 5.28
N LYS A 41 -12.88 -1.95 4.90
CA LYS A 41 -11.96 -0.82 5.07
C LYS A 41 -11.81 -0.35 6.52
N THR A 42 -12.00 -1.25 7.48
CA THR A 42 -12.01 -0.95 8.93
C THR A 42 -10.63 -1.02 9.59
N GLY A 43 -9.61 -1.51 8.90
CA GLY A 43 -8.27 -1.68 9.46
C GLY A 43 -7.24 -2.13 8.44
N VAL A 44 -5.99 -1.74 8.68
CA VAL A 44 -4.82 -2.14 7.91
C VAL A 44 -4.09 -3.26 8.68
N LEU A 45 -3.72 -4.29 7.95
CA LEU A 45 -3.09 -5.51 8.45
C LEU A 45 -1.70 -5.68 7.83
N GLU A 46 -0.77 -6.25 8.59
CA GLU A 46 0.53 -6.74 8.14
C GLU A 46 0.59 -8.26 8.26
N TRP A 47 1.14 -8.93 7.25
CA TRP A 47 1.31 -10.38 7.27
C TRP A 47 2.56 -10.77 8.07
N ASP A 48 2.36 -11.39 9.23
CA ASP A 48 3.42 -12.00 10.02
C ASP A 48 3.71 -13.41 9.48
N SER A 49 4.73 -13.51 8.64
CA SER A 49 5.13 -14.79 8.03
C SER A 49 5.66 -15.82 9.03
N ALA A 50 6.16 -15.38 10.19
CA ALA A 50 6.68 -16.27 11.23
C ALA A 50 5.54 -16.90 12.05
N LYS A 51 4.44 -16.17 12.23
CA LYS A 51 3.24 -16.65 12.94
C LYS A 51 2.13 -17.16 12.01
N ASP A 52 2.33 -17.05 10.70
CA ASP A 52 1.36 -17.42 9.67
C ASP A 52 -0.01 -16.74 9.85
N MET A 53 0.01 -15.46 10.21
CA MET A 53 -1.20 -14.70 10.52
C MET A 53 -1.11 -13.22 10.14
N TRP A 54 -2.26 -12.59 9.96
CA TRP A 54 -2.38 -11.14 9.83
C TRP A 54 -2.45 -10.47 11.20
N VAL A 55 -1.73 -9.36 11.35
CA VAL A 55 -1.68 -8.54 12.57
C VAL A 55 -2.20 -7.13 12.26
N ASP A 56 -3.05 -6.58 13.12
CA ASP A 56 -3.54 -5.19 12.98
C ASP A 56 -2.42 -4.19 13.23
N VAL A 57 -2.18 -3.31 12.25
CA VAL A 57 -1.14 -2.27 12.29
C VAL A 57 -1.70 -0.85 12.17
N GLY A 58 -2.97 -0.71 11.73
CA GLY A 58 -3.60 0.58 11.56
C GLY A 58 -5.12 0.51 11.55
N GLY A 59 -5.74 1.68 11.74
CA GLY A 59 -7.20 1.85 11.67
C GLY A 59 -7.75 1.89 10.24
N PRO A 60 -8.98 2.39 10.06
CA PRO A 60 -9.62 2.52 8.74
C PRO A 60 -8.79 3.31 7.73
N ALA A 61 -8.77 2.85 6.48
CA ALA A 61 -8.09 3.50 5.36
C ALA A 61 -8.90 3.34 4.07
N LEU A 62 -8.73 4.25 3.10
CA LEU A 62 -9.41 4.13 1.81
C LEU A 62 -8.65 3.21 0.85
N GLU A 63 -7.34 3.39 0.73
CA GLU A 63 -6.45 2.72 -0.22
C GLU A 63 -5.07 2.54 0.42
N LEU A 64 -4.32 1.55 -0.07
CA LEU A 64 -2.94 1.27 0.33
C LEU A 64 -1.98 1.57 -0.81
N TYR A 65 -0.80 2.05 -0.47
CA TYR A 65 0.31 2.24 -1.40
C TYR A 65 1.60 1.75 -0.75
N ALA A 66 2.48 1.13 -1.53
CA ALA A 66 3.77 0.70 -1.05
C ALA A 66 4.89 1.25 -1.93
N GLY A 67 6.08 1.35 -1.35
CA GLY A 67 7.31 1.62 -2.06
C GLY A 67 8.53 1.29 -1.20
N PRO A 68 9.74 1.63 -1.66
CA PRO A 68 10.99 1.38 -0.94
C PRO A 68 11.05 1.96 0.48
N GLN A 69 10.23 2.98 0.75
CA GLN A 69 10.15 3.64 2.06
C GLN A 69 9.09 3.02 2.99
N GLY A 70 8.41 1.96 2.56
CA GLY A 70 7.41 1.24 3.35
C GLY A 70 5.97 1.48 2.88
N LEU A 71 5.04 1.33 3.82
CA LEU A 71 3.61 1.39 3.59
C LEU A 71 3.03 2.78 3.79
N TYR A 72 2.09 3.14 2.92
CA TYR A 72 1.26 4.32 3.03
C TYR A 72 -0.21 3.95 2.93
N ALA A 73 -1.05 4.77 3.55
CA ALA A 73 -2.50 4.61 3.52
C ALA A 73 -3.18 5.98 3.47
N THR A 74 -4.32 6.05 2.79
CA THR A 74 -5.14 7.27 2.77
C THR A 74 -6.16 7.26 3.89
N ASN A 75 -6.22 8.36 4.64
CA ASN A 75 -7.16 8.54 5.74
C ASN A 75 -8.60 8.66 5.21
N VAL A 76 -9.54 7.96 5.87
CA VAL A 76 -10.96 7.92 5.48
C VAL A 76 -11.71 9.24 5.67
N GLN A 77 -11.22 10.13 6.53
CA GLN A 77 -11.90 11.37 6.88
C GLN A 77 -11.57 12.51 5.90
N ASP A 78 -10.31 12.61 5.48
CA ASP A 78 -9.81 13.77 4.73
C ASP A 78 -9.05 13.40 3.44
N ALA A 79 -8.84 12.11 3.17
CA ALA A 79 -8.06 11.60 2.03
C ALA A 79 -6.61 12.14 1.97
N THR A 80 -6.04 12.50 3.12
CA THR A 80 -4.60 12.75 3.27
C THR A 80 -3.81 11.45 3.26
N LEU A 81 -2.53 11.50 2.86
CA LEU A 81 -1.65 10.33 2.84
C LEU A 81 -0.87 10.23 4.15
N TRP A 82 -0.88 9.04 4.74
CA TRP A 82 -0.16 8.71 5.97
C TRP A 82 0.86 7.61 5.70
N HIS A 83 2.01 7.70 6.35
CA HIS A 83 3.11 6.73 6.29
C HIS A 83 3.16 5.90 7.57
N TYR A 84 3.27 4.59 7.42
CA TYR A 84 3.44 3.66 8.53
C TYR A 84 4.91 3.62 8.95
N SER A 85 5.16 3.81 10.25
CA SER A 85 6.54 3.84 10.78
C SER A 85 7.14 2.45 11.09
N GLY A 86 6.39 1.37 10.88
CA GLY A 86 6.80 0.01 11.25
C GLY A 86 6.42 -0.40 12.68
N THR A 87 5.74 0.47 13.44
CA THR A 87 5.18 0.14 14.76
C THR A 87 3.66 0.23 14.73
N PRO A 88 2.91 -0.82 15.14
CA PRO A 88 1.45 -0.81 15.12
C PRO A 88 0.85 0.45 15.75
N GLY A 89 -0.09 1.09 15.03
CA GLY A 89 -0.73 2.33 15.44
C GLY A 89 0.10 3.60 15.26
N GLN A 90 1.36 3.51 14.84
CA GLN A 90 2.24 4.66 14.65
C GLN A 90 2.30 5.06 13.17
N TRP A 91 1.54 6.11 12.84
CA TRP A 91 1.40 6.67 11.50
C TRP A 91 1.70 8.16 11.52
N THR A 92 2.30 8.68 10.45
CA THR A 92 2.58 10.11 10.29
C THR A 92 1.98 10.62 8.99
N GLN A 93 1.25 11.74 9.05
CA GLN A 93 0.75 12.38 7.83
C GLN A 93 1.94 12.91 7.01
N VAL A 94 1.98 12.52 5.74
CA VAL A 94 3.08 12.87 4.82
C VAL A 94 2.63 13.73 3.65
N SER A 95 1.33 13.88 3.42
CA SER A 95 0.80 14.74 2.36
C SER A 95 -0.52 15.38 2.76
N ASP A 96 -0.83 16.54 2.17
CA ASP A 96 -2.23 17.00 2.07
C ASP A 96 -3.06 16.06 1.18
N VAL A 97 -4.35 16.36 1.10
CA VAL A 97 -5.32 15.63 0.31
C VAL A 97 -4.91 15.48 -1.17
N GLY A 98 -5.14 14.28 -1.70
CA GLY A 98 -4.94 13.93 -3.11
C GLY A 98 -6.13 13.15 -3.65
N ALA A 99 -6.29 13.15 -4.98
CA ALA A 99 -7.21 12.26 -5.66
C ALA A 99 -6.61 10.87 -5.90
N ASP A 100 -5.27 10.77 -5.86
CA ASP A 100 -4.49 9.55 -6.08
C ASP A 100 -3.05 9.79 -5.59
N PHE A 101 -2.35 8.71 -5.24
CA PHE A 101 -0.95 8.74 -4.80
C PHE A 101 -0.14 7.62 -5.47
N ALA A 102 1.17 7.81 -5.56
CA ALA A 102 2.06 6.74 -6.00
C ALA A 102 3.47 6.95 -5.44
N THR A 103 4.27 5.88 -5.47
CA THR A 103 5.69 5.92 -5.11
C THR A 103 6.54 5.74 -6.37
N ARG A 104 7.71 6.38 -6.43
CA ARG A 104 8.72 6.16 -7.48
C ARG A 104 10.11 6.27 -6.86
N GLY A 105 10.78 5.14 -6.66
CA GLY A 105 11.97 5.11 -5.82
C GLY A 105 11.65 5.68 -4.44
N THR A 106 12.39 6.69 -3.99
CA THR A 106 12.10 7.39 -2.72
C THR A 106 11.08 8.51 -2.83
N ALA A 107 10.65 8.86 -4.05
CA ALA A 107 9.76 9.98 -4.29
C ALA A 107 8.29 9.60 -4.08
N LEU A 108 7.51 10.55 -3.58
CA LEU A 108 6.05 10.47 -3.55
C LEU A 108 5.48 11.31 -4.67
N LEU A 109 4.45 10.78 -5.34
CA LEU A 109 3.62 11.51 -6.28
C LEU A 109 2.23 11.69 -5.68
N ARG A 110 1.64 12.86 -5.93
CA ARG A 110 0.28 13.22 -5.54
C ARG A 110 -0.44 13.79 -6.74
N LEU A 111 -1.59 13.20 -7.08
CA LEU A 111 -2.56 13.83 -7.97
C LEU A 111 -3.40 14.79 -7.12
N ALA A 112 -3.45 16.06 -7.50
CA ALA A 112 -4.28 17.05 -6.81
C ALA A 112 -5.74 16.55 -6.70
N ARG A 113 -6.45 16.92 -5.63
CA ARG A 113 -7.84 16.47 -5.39
C ARG A 113 -8.78 16.78 -6.55
N ASP A 114 -8.58 17.93 -7.19
CA ASP A 114 -9.32 18.38 -8.38
C ASP A 114 -8.76 17.83 -9.70
N ARG A 115 -7.74 16.95 -9.62
CA ARG A 115 -7.08 16.28 -10.74
C ARG A 115 -6.39 17.24 -11.73
N SER A 116 -6.14 18.48 -11.32
CA SER A 116 -5.58 19.54 -12.18
C SER A 116 -4.06 19.47 -12.39
N ALA A 117 -3.35 18.74 -11.51
CA ALA A 117 -1.90 18.70 -11.51
C ALA A 117 -1.36 17.47 -10.78
N ILE A 118 -0.19 17.02 -11.24
CA ILE A 118 0.64 16.05 -10.53
C ILE A 118 1.77 16.78 -9.81
N TRP A 119 1.94 16.46 -8.54
CA TRP A 119 3.01 16.94 -7.68
C TRP A 119 3.94 15.79 -7.31
N MET A 120 5.22 16.09 -7.15
CA MET A 120 6.25 15.16 -6.71
C MET A 120 7.02 15.74 -5.54
N ARG A 121 7.39 14.88 -4.60
CA ARG A 121 8.31 15.20 -3.51
C ARG A 121 9.39 14.13 -3.43
N ASP A 122 10.65 14.52 -3.59
CA ASP A 122 11.79 13.61 -3.74
C ASP A 122 12.25 12.94 -2.42
N SER A 123 12.00 13.60 -1.28
CA SER A 123 12.32 13.10 0.06
C SER A 123 11.32 13.63 1.10
N PRO A 124 11.21 13.02 2.30
CA PRO A 124 10.24 13.46 3.31
C PRO A 124 10.33 14.94 3.69
N THR A 125 11.52 15.54 3.60
CA THR A 125 11.78 16.95 3.95
C THR A 125 11.79 17.89 2.74
N ALA A 126 11.75 17.36 1.51
CA ALA A 126 11.72 18.18 0.31
C ALA A 126 10.35 18.89 0.15
N PRO A 127 10.30 20.07 -0.50
CA PRO A 127 9.03 20.66 -0.89
C PRO A 127 8.37 19.87 -2.01
N TRP A 128 7.03 19.93 -2.10
CA TRP A 128 6.30 19.44 -3.26
C TRP A 128 6.55 20.32 -4.48
N ARG A 129 6.83 19.70 -5.63
CA ARG A 129 7.00 20.38 -6.92
C ARG A 129 5.96 19.88 -7.92
N ARG A 130 5.33 20.80 -8.64
CA ARG A 130 4.44 20.46 -9.76
C ARG A 130 5.28 19.92 -10.92
N ILE A 131 4.92 18.75 -11.43
CA ILE A 131 5.65 18.09 -12.52
C ILE A 131 4.83 17.96 -13.82
N SER A 132 3.50 18.00 -13.73
CA SER A 132 2.63 17.84 -14.90
C SER A 132 1.26 18.50 -14.72
N GLY A 133 0.53 18.60 -15.83
CA GLY A 133 -0.85 19.05 -15.91
C GLY A 133 -1.88 18.01 -15.45
N PRO A 134 -3.15 18.15 -15.85
CA PRO A 134 -4.23 17.30 -15.39
C PRO A 134 -4.04 15.81 -15.75
N ALA A 135 -4.48 14.92 -14.87
CA ALA A 135 -4.45 13.48 -15.07
C ALA A 135 -5.62 12.80 -14.35
N GLN A 136 -6.00 11.60 -14.80
CA GLN A 136 -7.09 10.83 -14.16
C GLN A 136 -6.60 9.84 -13.11
N THR A 137 -5.35 9.42 -13.17
CA THR A 137 -4.78 8.47 -12.20
C THR A 137 -3.26 8.56 -12.26
N LEU A 138 -2.60 8.07 -11.22
CA LEU A 138 -1.18 7.82 -11.17
C LEU A 138 -0.93 6.32 -11.28
N ALA A 139 -0.02 5.96 -12.18
CA ALA A 139 0.58 4.64 -12.20
C ALA A 139 2.10 4.84 -12.33
N THR A 140 2.86 4.14 -11.50
CA THR A 140 4.32 4.14 -11.55
C THR A 140 4.81 2.73 -11.79
N ILE A 141 5.96 2.62 -12.46
CA ILE A 141 6.73 1.37 -12.45
C ILE A 141 7.60 1.40 -11.19
N GLY A 142 7.54 0.32 -10.42
CA GLY A 142 8.47 0.04 -9.33
C GLY A 142 9.85 -0.28 -9.86
#